data_AF-A0A0F6SH88-F1
#
_entry.id   AF-A0A0F6SH88-F1
#
_cell.length_a   1.000
_cell.length_b   1.000
_cell.length_c   1.000
_cell.angle_alpha   90.00
_cell.angle_beta   90.00
_cell.angle_gamma   90.00
#
_symmetry.space_group_name_H-M   'P 1'
#
loop_
_entity.id
_entity.type
_entity.pdbx_description
1 polymer ?
#
loop_
_entity_poly.entity_id
_entity_poly.type
_entity_poly.pdbx_seq_one_letter_code
_entity_poly.pdbx_strand_id
1 'polypeptide(L)'
;MARVLTFLADGEPDVRVAHALTAPVPDHAGAFDTVISVLPFNMRTPDHLHLASGGRFRFGAPSRTADLLLVQHAISLLDANGRAALVVPRGPLFRSGAEAEVRRGLIEADLIDAVIALPPGLLSSTSLPIVVLVLGRDRPAARKGRTLFVRVGAARERLKDLSQPVVDSVLRLVREYRDHDTEDCRARVVSASELRAAEYSLDPNRFFEDEASETLAPDAADLAREVAELRAAEESARARTAGALANLVAAGRG
;
A
#
# COMPACT_ATOMS: atom_id res chain seq x y z
N MET A 1 3.77 -24.70 3.34
CA MET A 1 2.76 -24.16 4.28
C MET A 1 1.42 -23.94 3.61
N ALA A 2 1.27 -23.00 2.65
CA ALA A 2 -0.02 -22.75 1.97
C ALA A 2 -0.67 -24.03 1.39
N ARG A 3 0.06 -24.80 0.57
CA ARG A 3 -0.41 -26.11 0.04
C ARG A 3 -0.82 -27.12 1.12
N VAL A 4 -0.14 -27.09 2.28
CA VAL A 4 -0.45 -28.00 3.39
C VAL A 4 -1.75 -27.58 4.08
N LEU A 5 -1.92 -26.29 4.36
CA LEU A 5 -3.14 -25.75 4.96
C LEU A 5 -4.36 -26.00 4.08
N THR A 6 -4.22 -25.83 2.76
CA THR A 6 -5.34 -26.00 1.83
C THR A 6 -5.76 -27.46 1.72
N PHE A 7 -4.78 -28.37 1.67
CA PHE A 7 -5.04 -29.81 1.68
C PHE A 7 -5.76 -30.26 2.96
N LEU A 8 -5.42 -29.69 4.12
CA LEU A 8 -6.10 -29.97 5.39
C LEU A 8 -7.51 -29.36 5.50
N ALA A 9 -7.84 -28.38 4.65
CA ALA A 9 -9.14 -27.71 4.62
C ALA A 9 -10.08 -28.30 3.54
N ASP A 10 -9.79 -29.51 3.06
CA ASP A 10 -10.50 -30.19 1.96
C ASP A 10 -10.62 -29.37 0.66
N GLY A 11 -9.69 -28.41 0.47
CA GLY A 11 -9.62 -27.59 -0.73
C GLY A 11 -8.47 -28.02 -1.65
N GLU A 12 -8.68 -27.92 -2.96
CA GLU A 12 -7.65 -28.13 -3.98
C GLU A 12 -7.31 -26.83 -4.75
N PRO A 13 -6.82 -25.77 -4.10
CA PRO A 13 -6.45 -24.55 -4.80
C PRO A 13 -5.17 -24.73 -5.63
N ASP A 14 -5.12 -24.07 -6.78
CA ASP A 14 -3.91 -23.98 -7.60
C ASP A 14 -2.89 -23.02 -6.99
N VAL A 15 -2.03 -23.56 -6.11
CA VAL A 15 -0.93 -22.81 -5.49
C VAL A 15 0.36 -23.04 -6.28
N ARG A 16 0.85 -22.00 -6.95
CA ARG A 16 2.08 -22.03 -7.75
C ARG A 16 3.27 -21.41 -7.01
N VAL A 17 4.45 -21.99 -7.20
CA VAL A 17 5.72 -21.43 -6.71
C VAL A 17 6.35 -20.60 -7.82
N ALA A 18 6.30 -19.28 -7.69
CA ALA A 18 6.83 -18.35 -8.69
C ALA A 18 7.15 -16.99 -8.07
N HIS A 19 8.05 -16.23 -8.70
CA HIS A 19 8.29 -14.85 -8.35
C HIS A 19 7.31 -13.93 -9.12
N ALA A 20 6.39 -13.28 -8.41
CA ALA A 20 5.27 -12.55 -9.01
C ALA A 20 5.65 -11.51 -10.08
N LEU A 21 6.83 -10.91 -9.96
CA LEU A 21 7.30 -9.84 -10.85
C LEU A 21 8.18 -10.29 -12.02
N THR A 22 8.86 -11.44 -11.90
CA THR A 22 9.89 -11.87 -12.87
C THR A 22 9.49 -13.14 -13.59
N ALA A 23 8.65 -13.98 -12.98
CA ALA A 23 8.02 -15.07 -13.69
C ALA A 23 7.16 -14.53 -14.85
N PRO A 24 6.99 -15.33 -15.93
CA PRO A 24 6.00 -15.05 -16.95
C PRO A 24 4.64 -14.75 -16.33
N VAL A 25 3.90 -13.88 -17.00
CA VAL A 25 2.52 -13.61 -16.61
C VAL A 25 1.75 -14.94 -16.67
N PRO A 26 0.98 -15.31 -15.62
CA PRO A 26 0.23 -16.56 -15.63
C PRO A 26 -0.74 -16.63 -16.82
N ASP A 27 -1.01 -17.84 -17.32
CA ASP A 27 -1.93 -18.06 -18.44
C ASP A 27 -3.36 -17.52 -18.18
N HIS A 28 -3.71 -17.31 -16.90
CA HIS A 28 -4.98 -16.75 -16.44
C HIS A 28 -4.93 -15.24 -16.19
N ALA A 29 -3.93 -14.51 -16.69
CA ALA A 29 -3.95 -13.06 -16.59
C ALA A 29 -5.11 -12.48 -17.40
N GLY A 30 -5.82 -11.52 -16.79
CA GLY A 30 -7.06 -11.03 -17.35
C GLY A 30 -8.27 -11.93 -17.14
N ALA A 31 -8.19 -12.93 -16.24
CA ALA A 31 -9.26 -13.89 -16.00
C ALA A 31 -9.87 -13.82 -14.59
N PHE A 32 -9.34 -12.98 -13.71
CA PHE A 32 -9.83 -12.89 -12.32
C PHE A 32 -10.78 -11.71 -12.14
N ASP A 33 -11.95 -11.98 -11.56
CA ASP A 33 -12.91 -10.94 -11.15
C ASP A 33 -12.47 -10.24 -9.85
N THR A 34 -11.70 -10.94 -9.01
CA THR A 34 -11.31 -10.49 -7.68
C THR A 34 -9.86 -10.87 -7.38
N VAL A 35 -9.06 -9.90 -6.93
CA VAL A 35 -7.71 -10.13 -6.40
C VAL A 35 -7.58 -9.50 -5.02
N ILE A 36 -7.22 -10.28 -4.01
CA ILE A 36 -7.00 -9.78 -2.65
C ILE A 36 -5.59 -10.18 -2.22
N SER A 37 -4.83 -9.24 -1.66
CA SER A 37 -3.49 -9.56 -1.18
C SER A 37 -2.98 -8.57 -0.14
N VAL A 38 -2.22 -9.08 0.82
CA VAL A 38 -1.29 -8.26 1.61
C VAL A 38 0.05 -8.32 0.89
N LEU A 39 0.43 -7.23 0.23
CA LEU A 39 1.65 -7.23 -0.57
C LEU A 39 2.88 -7.23 0.34
N PRO A 40 3.99 -7.87 -0.06
CA PRO A 40 5.26 -7.70 0.63
C PRO A 40 5.76 -6.25 0.47
N PHE A 41 6.13 -5.60 1.58
CA PHE A 41 6.43 -4.17 1.61
C PHE A 41 7.89 -3.85 1.33
N ASN A 42 8.13 -2.76 0.60
CA ASN A 42 9.46 -2.22 0.30
C ASN A 42 10.42 -3.27 -0.29
N MET A 43 9.88 -4.27 -1.00
CA MET A 43 10.72 -5.21 -1.75
C MET A 43 11.58 -4.44 -2.74
N ARG A 44 12.85 -4.83 -2.89
CA ARG A 44 13.71 -4.24 -3.91
C ARG A 44 13.16 -4.58 -5.30
N THR A 45 13.16 -3.60 -6.18
CA THR A 45 12.86 -3.83 -7.60
C THR A 45 13.88 -4.84 -8.18
N PRO A 46 13.42 -5.95 -8.81
CA PRO A 46 14.31 -6.88 -9.48
C PRO A 46 15.06 -6.22 -10.64
N ASP A 47 16.32 -6.60 -10.87
CA ASP A 47 17.16 -6.02 -11.93
C ASP A 47 16.68 -6.41 -13.35
N HIS A 48 15.96 -7.53 -13.47
CA HIS A 48 15.43 -8.04 -14.75
C HIS A 48 13.90 -8.01 -14.76
N LEU A 49 13.35 -6.90 -15.25
CA LEU A 49 11.91 -6.76 -15.51
C LEU A 49 11.65 -6.71 -17.01
N HIS A 50 10.69 -7.52 -17.46
CA HIS A 50 10.18 -7.45 -18.82
C HIS A 50 9.19 -6.29 -18.95
N LEU A 51 9.69 -5.12 -19.36
CA LEU A 51 8.92 -3.89 -19.56
C LEU A 51 8.40 -3.76 -21.00
N ALA A 52 7.66 -4.78 -21.47
CA ALA A 52 7.02 -4.69 -22.79
C ALA A 52 5.92 -3.61 -22.79
N SER A 53 5.87 -2.79 -23.84
CA SER A 53 4.80 -1.79 -24.04
C SER A 53 3.43 -2.47 -24.06
N GLY A 54 2.47 -1.93 -23.31
CA GLY A 54 1.13 -2.53 -23.14
C GLY A 54 1.08 -3.78 -22.24
N GLY A 55 2.21 -4.20 -21.66
CA GLY A 55 2.30 -5.38 -20.78
C GLY A 55 1.95 -5.10 -19.31
N ARG A 56 2.30 -6.07 -18.45
CA ARG A 56 2.06 -6.05 -16.98
C ARG A 56 2.48 -4.76 -16.27
N PHE A 57 3.53 -4.09 -16.75
CA PHE A 57 4.12 -2.89 -16.13
C PHE A 57 3.94 -1.64 -17.01
N ARG A 58 2.74 -1.47 -17.57
CA ARG A 58 2.42 -0.42 -18.56
C ARG A 58 2.63 1.02 -18.09
N PHE A 59 2.69 1.27 -16.78
CA PHE A 59 2.89 2.62 -16.23
C PHE A 59 4.35 2.88 -15.82
N GLY A 60 5.26 1.97 -16.16
CA GLY A 60 6.67 2.05 -15.81
C GLY A 60 7.03 1.28 -14.55
N ALA A 61 8.31 1.34 -14.19
CA ALA A 61 8.88 0.64 -13.05
C ALA A 61 9.58 1.63 -12.11
N PRO A 62 9.27 1.61 -10.80
CA PRO A 62 10.05 2.36 -9.83
C PRO A 62 11.46 1.80 -9.71
N SER A 63 12.44 2.68 -9.51
CA SER A 63 13.86 2.30 -9.47
C SER A 63 14.28 1.57 -8.20
N ARG A 64 13.62 1.83 -7.06
CA ARG A 64 14.07 1.34 -5.74
C ARG A 64 13.16 0.29 -5.12
N THR A 65 11.85 0.54 -5.10
CA THR A 65 10.88 -0.33 -4.43
C THR A 65 9.86 -0.91 -5.40
N ALA A 66 9.48 -2.16 -5.19
CA ALA A 66 8.60 -2.91 -6.06
C ALA A 66 7.11 -2.81 -5.68
N ASP A 67 6.76 -1.96 -4.71
CA ASP A 67 5.39 -1.87 -4.19
C ASP A 67 4.38 -1.56 -5.31
N LEU A 68 4.64 -0.54 -6.14
CA LEU A 68 3.77 -0.21 -7.28
C LEU A 68 3.90 -1.21 -8.46
N LEU A 69 4.96 -2.00 -8.53
CA LEU A 69 5.05 -3.10 -9.51
C LEU A 69 4.10 -4.23 -9.13
N LEU A 70 3.99 -4.54 -7.83
CA LEU A 70 3.06 -5.55 -7.34
C LEU A 70 1.61 -5.08 -7.50
N VAL A 71 1.33 -3.79 -7.32
CA VAL A 71 0.02 -3.19 -7.65
C VAL A 71 -0.29 -3.35 -9.15
N GLN A 72 0.64 -2.99 -10.03
CA GLN A 72 0.47 -3.18 -11.48
C GLN A 72 0.31 -4.67 -11.85
N HIS A 73 1.03 -5.56 -11.17
CA HIS A 73 0.87 -7.00 -11.35
C HIS A 73 -0.54 -7.46 -10.97
N ALA A 74 -1.07 -7.06 -9.81
CA ALA A 74 -2.45 -7.39 -9.43
C ALA A 74 -3.46 -6.89 -10.48
N ILE A 75 -3.29 -5.66 -10.99
CA ILE A 75 -4.13 -5.09 -12.05
C ILE A 75 -4.05 -5.91 -13.36
N SER A 76 -2.89 -6.50 -13.66
CA SER A 76 -2.72 -7.33 -14.86
C SER A 76 -3.44 -8.67 -14.78
N LEU A 77 -3.77 -9.15 -13.58
CA LEU A 77 -4.51 -10.38 -13.36
C LEU A 77 -6.02 -10.18 -13.52
N LEU A 78 -6.50 -8.96 -13.29
CA LEU A 78 -7.93 -8.64 -13.36
C LEU A 78 -8.47 -8.71 -14.77
N ASP A 79 -9.65 -9.32 -14.91
CA ASP A 79 -10.47 -9.23 -16.12
C ASP A 79 -11.00 -7.79 -16.35
N ALA A 80 -11.81 -7.59 -17.39
CA ALA A 80 -12.34 -6.27 -17.74
C ALA A 80 -13.22 -5.62 -16.65
N ASN A 81 -13.89 -6.42 -15.82
CA ASN A 81 -14.79 -5.99 -14.75
C ASN A 81 -14.20 -6.20 -13.35
N GLY A 82 -12.99 -6.75 -13.28
CA GLY A 82 -12.39 -7.19 -12.06
C GLY A 82 -12.01 -6.05 -11.10
N ARG A 83 -11.92 -6.42 -9.83
CA ARG A 83 -11.57 -5.54 -8.72
C ARG A 83 -10.47 -6.15 -7.86
N ALA A 84 -9.67 -5.29 -7.24
CA ALA A 84 -8.68 -5.75 -6.27
C ALA A 84 -8.72 -4.96 -4.98
N ALA A 85 -8.40 -5.62 -3.86
CA ALA A 85 -8.17 -4.98 -2.57
C ALA A 85 -6.76 -5.39 -2.09
N LEU A 86 -5.84 -4.42 -2.08
CA LEU A 86 -4.45 -4.65 -1.79
C LEU A 86 -4.03 -3.88 -0.55
N VAL A 87 -3.44 -4.57 0.43
CA VAL A 87 -2.78 -3.88 1.54
C VAL A 87 -1.39 -3.47 1.09
N VAL A 88 -1.12 -2.17 1.14
CA VAL A 88 0.13 -1.55 0.70
C VAL A 88 0.70 -0.62 1.78
N PRO A 89 2.02 -0.38 1.82
CA PRO A 89 2.56 0.66 2.68
C PRO A 89 2.14 2.03 2.16
N ARG A 90 2.09 3.04 3.03
CA ARG A 90 1.67 4.40 2.63
C ARG A 90 2.68 5.11 1.71
N GLY A 91 3.98 4.81 1.83
CA GLY A 91 5.06 5.50 1.10
C GLY A 91 4.86 5.63 -0.43
N PRO A 92 4.56 4.54 -1.15
CA PRO A 92 4.29 4.55 -2.59
C PRO A 92 3.18 5.49 -3.05
N LEU A 93 2.29 5.91 -2.14
CA LEU A 93 1.16 6.79 -2.45
C LEU A 93 1.57 8.25 -2.64
N PHE A 94 2.77 8.66 -2.24
CA PHE A 94 3.17 10.07 -2.29
C PHE A 94 4.64 10.34 -2.65
N ARG A 95 5.50 9.32 -2.64
CA ARG A 95 6.91 9.47 -3.07
C ARG A 95 7.02 10.02 -4.50
N SER A 96 8.03 10.84 -4.76
CA SER A 96 8.27 11.51 -6.04
C SER A 96 8.99 10.61 -7.06
N GLY A 97 9.29 11.16 -8.24
CA GLY A 97 10.06 10.48 -9.29
C GLY A 97 9.27 9.40 -10.02
N ALA A 98 9.89 8.25 -10.29
CA ALA A 98 9.26 7.17 -11.06
C ALA A 98 7.97 6.64 -10.42
N GLU A 99 7.82 6.69 -9.10
CA GLU A 99 6.58 6.29 -8.42
C GLU A 99 5.44 7.28 -8.71
N ALA A 100 5.74 8.59 -8.87
CA ALA A 100 4.75 9.58 -9.26
C ALA A 100 4.23 9.34 -10.68
N GLU A 101 5.09 8.93 -11.62
CA GLU A 101 4.67 8.58 -12.98
C GLU A 101 3.77 7.34 -13.00
N VAL A 102 4.09 6.32 -12.19
CA VAL A 102 3.22 5.14 -12.07
C VAL A 102 1.87 5.54 -11.48
N ARG A 103 1.83 6.35 -10.42
CA ARG A 103 0.57 6.85 -9.83
C ARG A 103 -0.24 7.67 -10.82
N ARG A 104 0.40 8.57 -11.57
CA ARG A 104 -0.23 9.32 -12.65
C ARG A 104 -0.90 8.37 -13.64
N GLY A 105 -0.20 7.34 -14.11
CA GLY A 105 -0.75 6.33 -15.00
C GLY A 105 -1.97 5.60 -14.41
N LEU A 106 -1.90 5.20 -13.14
CA LEU A 106 -3.00 4.54 -12.45
C LEU A 106 -4.25 5.43 -12.30
N ILE A 107 -4.05 6.71 -11.97
CA ILE A 107 -5.13 7.69 -11.78
C ILE A 107 -5.76 8.08 -13.11
N GLU A 108 -4.93 8.37 -14.13
CA GLU A 108 -5.43 8.73 -15.47
C GLU A 108 -6.14 7.57 -16.16
N ALA A 109 -5.76 6.34 -15.85
CA ALA A 109 -6.48 5.14 -16.30
C ALA A 109 -7.72 4.82 -15.45
N ASP A 110 -8.07 5.67 -14.48
CA ASP A 110 -9.25 5.53 -13.60
C ASP A 110 -9.30 4.18 -12.86
N LEU A 111 -8.14 3.67 -12.43
CA LEU A 111 -8.03 2.35 -11.81
C LEU A 111 -8.17 2.36 -10.29
N ILE A 112 -8.02 3.52 -9.65
CA ILE A 112 -8.09 3.66 -8.19
C ILE A 112 -9.53 3.98 -7.79
N ASP A 113 -10.22 3.03 -7.15
CA ASP A 113 -11.60 3.22 -6.70
C ASP A 113 -11.64 3.81 -5.28
N ALA A 114 -10.78 3.33 -4.38
CA ALA A 114 -10.67 3.85 -3.02
C ALA A 114 -9.28 3.70 -2.40
N VAL A 115 -8.99 4.59 -1.45
CA VAL A 115 -7.78 4.65 -0.62
C VAL A 115 -8.24 4.66 0.84
N ILE A 116 -8.13 3.53 1.53
CA ILE A 116 -8.58 3.38 2.92
C ILE A 116 -7.37 3.38 3.83
N ALA A 117 -7.12 4.52 4.49
CA ALA A 117 -6.02 4.73 5.41
C ALA A 117 -6.31 4.03 6.74
N LEU A 118 -5.43 3.12 7.15
CA LEU A 118 -5.56 2.41 8.42
C LEU A 118 -4.61 3.02 9.48
N PRO A 119 -4.99 2.95 10.77
CA PRO A 119 -4.12 3.32 11.88
C PRO A 119 -2.79 2.57 11.90
N PRO A 120 -1.71 3.19 12.42
CA PRO A 120 -0.44 2.52 12.59
C PRO A 120 -0.51 1.45 13.69
N GLY A 121 0.29 0.39 13.55
CA GLY A 121 0.43 -0.66 14.58
C GLY A 121 -0.49 -1.88 14.42
N LEU A 122 -1.26 -1.96 13.33
CA LEU A 122 -2.14 -3.11 13.05
C LEU A 122 -1.40 -4.36 12.55
N LEU A 123 -0.20 -4.20 12.01
CA LEU A 123 0.63 -5.34 11.61
C LEU A 123 1.61 -5.66 12.72
N SER A 124 1.58 -6.90 13.20
CA SER A 124 2.46 -7.38 14.28
C SER A 124 3.96 -7.27 13.95
N SER A 125 4.30 -7.23 12.66
CA SER A 125 5.67 -7.16 12.15
C SER A 125 6.20 -5.73 11.95
N THR A 126 5.34 -4.70 11.92
CA THR A 126 5.78 -3.33 11.62
C THR A 126 4.80 -2.24 12.11
N SER A 127 5.34 -1.11 12.55
CA SER A 127 4.57 0.10 12.87
C SER A 127 4.26 0.98 11.64
N LEU A 128 4.67 0.55 10.44
CA LEU A 128 4.44 1.31 9.21
C LEU A 128 2.93 1.56 8.99
N PRO A 129 2.52 2.80 8.70
CA PRO A 129 1.17 3.08 8.25
C PRO A 129 0.88 2.35 6.94
N ILE A 130 -0.27 1.67 6.91
CA ILE A 130 -0.73 0.89 5.75
C ILE A 130 -2.06 1.44 5.23
N VAL A 131 -2.34 1.10 3.98
CA VAL A 131 -3.55 1.49 3.27
C VAL A 131 -4.13 0.26 2.58
N VAL A 132 -5.46 0.13 2.60
CA VAL A 132 -6.15 -0.76 1.67
C VAL A 132 -6.42 0.03 0.40
N LEU A 133 -5.71 -0.32 -0.66
CA LEU A 133 -5.89 0.23 -1.99
C LEU A 133 -6.92 -0.60 -2.74
N VAL A 134 -8.05 0.01 -3.09
CA VAL A 134 -9.13 -0.64 -3.84
C VAL A 134 -9.03 -0.21 -5.30
N LEU A 135 -9.00 -1.21 -6.19
CA LEU A 135 -8.78 -1.04 -7.62
C LEU A 135 -9.97 -1.60 -8.40
N GLY A 136 -10.26 -1.03 -9.57
CA GLY A 136 -11.33 -1.52 -10.46
C GLY A 136 -11.07 -1.21 -11.93
N ARG A 137 -11.35 -2.18 -12.82
CA ARG A 137 -11.18 -2.04 -14.27
C ARG A 137 -12.42 -1.45 -14.96
N ASP A 138 -13.61 -1.92 -14.57
CA ASP A 138 -14.89 -1.34 -14.99
C ASP A 138 -15.58 -0.66 -13.81
N ARG A 139 -15.63 0.66 -13.86
CA ARG A 139 -16.21 1.49 -12.81
C ARG A 139 -17.52 2.08 -13.33
N PRO A 140 -18.62 2.03 -12.56
CA PRO A 140 -19.88 2.66 -12.95
C PRO A 140 -19.69 4.13 -13.32
N ALA A 141 -20.44 4.61 -14.31
CA ALA A 141 -20.35 5.98 -14.82
C ALA A 141 -20.41 7.05 -13.71
N ALA A 142 -21.25 6.84 -12.69
CA ALA A 142 -21.40 7.74 -11.55
C ALA A 142 -20.11 7.92 -10.71
N ARG A 143 -19.17 6.97 -10.79
CA ARG A 143 -17.92 6.97 -10.03
C ARG A 143 -16.67 7.24 -10.88
N LYS A 144 -16.83 7.35 -12.21
CA LYS A 144 -15.71 7.63 -13.12
C LYS A 144 -14.98 8.92 -12.75
N GLY A 145 -13.66 8.86 -12.68
CA GLY A 145 -12.81 10.02 -12.35
C GLY A 145 -12.98 10.52 -10.92
N ARG A 146 -13.50 9.69 -10.01
CA ARG A 146 -13.62 10.00 -8.58
C ARG A 146 -12.89 8.93 -7.78
N THR A 147 -12.21 9.28 -6.69
CA THR A 147 -11.57 8.31 -5.80
C THR A 147 -12.07 8.54 -4.38
N LEU A 148 -12.54 7.49 -3.72
CA LEU A 148 -12.94 7.57 -2.32
C LEU A 148 -11.70 7.50 -1.42
N PHE A 149 -11.51 8.50 -0.57
CA PHE A 149 -10.56 8.44 0.54
C PHE A 149 -11.32 8.16 1.83
N VAL A 150 -10.83 7.21 2.63
CA VAL A 150 -11.37 6.91 3.96
C VAL A 150 -10.23 6.93 4.96
N ARG A 151 -10.46 7.55 6.12
CA ARG A 151 -9.56 7.50 7.27
C ARG A 151 -10.21 6.69 8.39
N VAL A 152 -9.58 5.57 8.75
CA VAL A 152 -10.05 4.73 9.84
C VAL A 152 -9.47 5.24 11.15
N GLY A 153 -10.32 5.46 12.15
CA GLY A 153 -9.94 6.07 13.43
C GLY A 153 -9.65 7.58 13.35
N ALA A 154 -9.35 8.19 14.48
CA ALA A 154 -8.87 9.58 14.52
C ALA A 154 -7.40 9.68 14.06
N ALA A 155 -6.94 10.87 13.65
CA ALA A 155 -5.58 11.09 13.10
C ALA A 155 -4.43 10.53 13.96
N ARG A 156 -4.63 10.41 15.27
CA ARG A 156 -3.62 9.93 16.24
C ARG A 156 -4.05 8.69 17.03
N GLU A 157 -5.16 8.08 16.66
CA GLU A 157 -5.61 6.87 17.33
C GLU A 157 -4.73 5.69 16.91
N ARG A 158 -4.13 4.99 17.88
CA ARG A 158 -3.46 3.71 17.64
C ARG A 158 -4.45 2.61 17.98
N LEU A 159 -5.06 2.04 16.95
CA LEU A 159 -5.86 0.84 17.11
C LEU A 159 -4.93 -0.37 17.30
N LYS A 160 -5.24 -1.21 18.30
CA LYS A 160 -4.52 -2.47 18.54
C LYS A 160 -5.00 -3.58 17.61
N ASP A 161 -6.24 -3.50 17.15
CA ASP A 161 -6.88 -4.43 16.24
C ASP A 161 -7.94 -3.72 15.36
N LEU A 162 -8.35 -4.39 14.29
CA LEU A 162 -9.52 -4.00 13.51
C LEU A 162 -10.75 -4.74 14.06
N SER A 163 -11.30 -4.23 15.15
CA SER A 163 -12.54 -4.78 15.72
C SER A 163 -13.71 -4.74 14.72
N GLN A 164 -14.69 -5.63 14.88
CA GLN A 164 -15.85 -5.69 13.98
C GLN A 164 -16.56 -4.34 13.78
N PRO A 165 -16.79 -3.50 14.83
CA PRO A 165 -17.38 -2.18 14.65
C PRO A 165 -16.58 -1.25 13.73
N VAL A 166 -15.24 -1.35 13.74
CA VAL A 166 -14.37 -0.56 12.85
C VAL A 166 -14.55 -1.02 11.41
N VAL A 167 -14.55 -2.34 11.18
CA VAL A 167 -14.79 -2.92 9.85
C VAL A 167 -16.17 -2.53 9.33
N ASP A 168 -17.20 -2.64 10.16
CA ASP A 168 -18.58 -2.28 9.80
C ASP A 168 -18.70 -0.80 9.44
N SER A 169 -18.00 0.09 10.17
CA SER A 169 -17.97 1.51 9.85
C SER A 169 -17.31 1.76 8.49
N VAL A 170 -16.22 1.06 8.15
CA VAL A 170 -15.58 1.20 6.82
C VAL A 170 -16.51 0.69 5.72
N LEU A 171 -17.14 -0.46 5.93
CA LEU A 171 -18.09 -1.03 4.97
C LEU A 171 -19.30 -0.11 4.77
N ARG A 172 -19.76 0.57 5.81
CA ARG A 172 -20.81 1.58 5.71
C ARG A 172 -20.39 2.72 4.78
N LEU A 173 -19.21 3.31 5.00
CA LEU A 173 -18.70 4.41 4.16
C LEU A 173 -18.48 4.00 2.71
N VAL A 174 -17.98 2.78 2.47
CA VAL A 174 -17.81 2.24 1.12
C VAL A 174 -19.16 1.99 0.44
N ARG A 175 -20.18 1.52 1.19
CA ARG A 175 -21.55 1.34 0.67
C ARG A 175 -22.20 2.68 0.35
N GLU A 176 -22.07 3.65 1.24
CA GLU A 176 -22.53 5.03 1.00
C GLU A 176 -21.94 5.54 -0.30
N TYR A 177 -20.61 5.50 -0.48
CA TYR A 177 -19.95 5.89 -1.74
C TYR A 177 -20.40 5.13 -2.98
N ARG A 178 -20.78 3.85 -2.84
CA ARG A 178 -21.28 3.05 -3.96
C ARG A 178 -22.64 3.55 -4.42
N ASP A 179 -23.51 3.90 -3.47
CA ASP A 179 -24.93 4.13 -3.73
C ASP A 179 -25.23 5.64 -3.89
N HIS A 180 -24.55 6.52 -3.13
CA HIS A 180 -24.75 7.97 -3.04
C HIS A 180 -23.42 8.72 -2.78
N ASP A 181 -23.44 10.06 -2.67
CA ASP A 181 -22.28 10.80 -2.14
C ASP A 181 -22.25 10.67 -0.60
N THR A 182 -21.06 10.55 -0.01
CA THR A 182 -20.88 10.40 1.45
C THR A 182 -20.58 11.76 2.10
N GLU A 183 -21.22 12.02 3.25
CA GLU A 183 -21.09 13.26 4.03
C GLU A 183 -20.41 13.03 5.40
N ASP A 184 -19.64 11.95 5.57
CA ASP A 184 -18.92 11.64 6.81
C ASP A 184 -17.54 12.32 6.85
N CYS A 185 -17.14 12.93 7.97
CA CYS A 185 -15.85 13.59 8.13
C CYS A 185 -14.62 12.68 7.97
N ARG A 186 -14.82 11.36 7.98
CA ARG A 186 -13.79 10.33 7.76
C ARG A 186 -13.73 9.86 6.31
N ALA A 187 -14.65 10.28 5.46
CA ALA A 187 -14.70 9.93 4.05
C ALA A 187 -14.71 11.19 3.17
N ARG A 188 -13.98 11.14 2.06
CA ARG A 188 -14.01 12.22 1.07
C ARG A 188 -13.89 11.65 -0.33
N VAL A 189 -14.77 12.08 -1.21
CA VAL A 189 -14.67 11.80 -2.63
C VAL A 189 -13.80 12.88 -3.27
N VAL A 190 -12.70 12.47 -3.91
CA VAL A 190 -11.74 13.37 -4.54
C VAL A 190 -11.79 13.18 -6.05
N SER A 191 -11.97 14.25 -6.80
CA SER A 191 -12.01 14.19 -8.27
C SER A 191 -10.62 13.96 -8.88
N ALA A 192 -10.56 13.42 -10.09
CA ALA A 192 -9.32 13.28 -10.85
C ALA A 192 -8.63 14.64 -11.09
N SER A 193 -9.40 15.71 -11.25
CA SER A 193 -8.86 17.09 -11.31
C SER A 193 -8.18 17.51 -10.00
N GLU A 194 -8.77 17.22 -8.85
CA GLU A 194 -8.14 17.48 -7.55
C GLU A 194 -6.87 16.63 -7.37
N LEU A 195 -6.89 15.37 -7.78
CA LEU A 195 -5.71 14.50 -7.75
C LEU A 195 -4.58 15.04 -8.65
N ARG A 196 -4.90 15.57 -9.84
CA ARG A 196 -3.93 16.23 -10.71
C ARG A 196 -3.34 17.47 -10.05
N ALA A 197 -4.17 18.31 -9.45
CA ALA A 197 -3.73 19.50 -8.71
C ALA A 197 -2.86 19.15 -7.50
N ALA A 198 -3.11 17.99 -6.88
CA ALA A 198 -2.30 17.43 -5.80
C ALA A 198 -1.07 16.63 -6.31
N GLU A 199 -0.64 16.84 -7.56
CA GLU A 199 0.52 16.19 -8.18
C GLU A 199 0.45 14.65 -8.14
N TYR A 200 -0.76 14.10 -8.33
CA TYR A 200 -1.03 12.66 -8.28
C TYR A 200 -0.66 12.00 -6.94
N SER A 201 -0.63 12.78 -5.86
CA SER A 201 -0.49 12.25 -4.51
C SER A 201 -1.80 11.57 -4.09
N LEU A 202 -1.69 10.33 -3.64
CA LEU A 202 -2.76 9.57 -3.00
C LEU A 202 -2.59 9.60 -1.48
N ASP A 203 -1.90 10.60 -0.93
CA ASP A 203 -1.74 10.74 0.50
C ASP A 203 -3.04 11.19 1.16
N PRO A 204 -3.66 10.38 2.06
CA PRO A 204 -4.93 10.75 2.68
C PRO A 204 -4.87 12.10 3.42
N ASN A 205 -3.75 12.42 4.07
CA ASN A 205 -3.59 13.67 4.81
C ASN A 205 -3.69 14.94 3.95
N ARG A 206 -3.58 14.84 2.62
CA ARG A 206 -3.79 16.00 1.74
C ARG A 206 -5.26 16.36 1.54
N PHE A 207 -6.16 15.44 1.85
CA PHE A 207 -7.59 15.57 1.52
C PHE A 207 -8.48 15.65 2.76
N PHE A 208 -7.94 15.40 3.94
CA PHE A 208 -8.64 15.65 5.20
C PHE A 208 -8.09 16.92 5.84
N GLU A 209 -8.99 17.80 6.28
CA GLU A 209 -8.61 18.90 7.14
C GLU A 209 -8.17 18.32 8.49
N ASP A 210 -6.96 18.66 8.91
CA ASP A 210 -6.53 18.40 10.27
C ASP A 210 -7.25 19.42 11.18
N GLU A 211 -8.18 18.97 12.03
CA GLU A 211 -8.54 19.72 13.27
C GLU A 211 -7.29 20.03 14.13
N ALA A 212 -6.17 19.41 13.77
CA ALA A 212 -4.84 19.53 14.29
C ALA A 212 -4.08 20.81 13.82
N SER A 213 -4.61 21.60 12.87
CA SER A 213 -3.90 22.79 12.36
C SER A 213 -3.78 23.95 13.36
N GLU A 214 -4.45 23.92 14.51
CA GLU A 214 -4.33 24.95 15.56
C GLU A 214 -3.55 24.51 16.82
N THR A 215 -2.99 23.28 16.90
CA THR A 215 -2.35 22.83 18.18
C THR A 215 -1.16 21.88 18.05
N LEU A 216 -0.30 22.03 17.03
CA LEU A 216 0.72 21.02 16.70
C LEU A 216 2.13 21.55 16.44
N ALA A 217 2.76 22.08 17.48
CA ALA A 217 4.13 21.62 17.71
C ALA A 217 4.01 20.22 18.35
N PRO A 218 4.68 19.16 17.86
CA PRO A 218 4.87 17.97 18.68
C PRO A 218 5.47 18.42 20.02
N ASP A 219 5.04 17.84 21.14
CA ASP A 219 5.68 18.12 22.43
C ASP A 219 7.18 17.86 22.24
N ALA A 220 7.99 18.91 22.48
CA ALA A 220 9.43 18.84 22.33
C ALA A 220 10.02 17.67 23.15
N ALA A 221 9.37 17.29 24.25
CA ALA A 221 9.75 16.15 25.07
C ALA A 221 9.50 14.80 24.38
N ASP A 222 8.39 14.63 23.67
CA ASP A 222 8.09 13.41 22.93
C ASP A 222 9.05 13.23 21.74
N LEU A 223 9.29 14.31 20.99
CA LEU A 223 10.23 14.30 19.87
C LEU A 223 11.66 14.04 20.35
N ALA A 224 12.06 14.65 21.48
CA ALA A 224 13.38 14.41 22.06
C ALA A 224 13.56 12.96 22.51
N ARG A 225 12.50 12.33 23.06
CA ARG A 225 12.52 10.92 23.46
C ARG A 225 12.68 10.00 22.26
N GLU A 226 11.90 10.22 21.20
CA GLU A 226 11.97 9.42 19.98
C GLU A 226 13.33 9.56 19.28
N VAL A 227 13.89 10.78 19.23
CA VAL A 227 15.25 11.03 18.71
C VAL A 227 16.32 10.33 19.57
N ALA A 228 16.17 10.31 20.89
CA ALA A 228 17.11 9.64 21.78
C ALA A 228 17.08 8.11 21.60
N GLU A 229 15.89 7.52 21.46
CA GLU A 229 15.72 6.09 21.18
C GLU A 229 16.34 5.68 19.84
N LEU A 230 16.14 6.49 18.79
CA LEU A 230 16.73 6.25 17.47
C LEU A 230 18.27 6.33 17.49
N ARG A 231 18.83 7.30 18.21
CA ARG A 231 20.30 7.42 18.38
C ARG A 231 20.88 6.23 19.12
N ALA A 232 20.23 5.78 20.20
CA ALA A 232 20.67 4.61 20.95
C ALA A 232 20.60 3.33 20.10
N ALA A 233 19.56 3.18 19.28
CA ALA A 233 19.42 2.06 18.34
C ALA A 233 20.51 2.07 17.26
N GLU A 234 20.85 3.26 16.72
CA GLU A 234 21.92 3.42 15.75
C GLU A 234 23.29 3.06 16.34
N GLU A 235 23.59 3.55 17.55
CA GLU A 235 24.86 3.28 18.24
C GLU A 235 25.02 1.79 18.55
N SER A 236 23.94 1.14 18.99
CA SER A 236 23.89 -0.31 19.20
C SER A 236 24.12 -1.08 17.89
N ALA A 237 23.56 -0.63 16.77
CA ALA A 237 23.78 -1.24 15.46
C ALA A 237 25.23 -1.06 14.97
N ARG A 238 25.82 0.12 15.16
CA ARG A 238 27.22 0.39 14.83
C ARG A 238 28.18 -0.49 15.65
N ALA A 239 27.94 -0.63 16.95
CA ALA A 239 28.74 -1.47 17.83
C ALA A 239 28.70 -2.95 17.42
N ARG A 240 27.52 -3.49 17.09
CA ARG A 240 27.38 -4.86 16.57
C ARG A 240 28.16 -5.07 15.28
N THR A 241 28.09 -4.11 14.37
CA THR A 241 28.77 -4.17 13.06
C THR A 241 30.29 -4.12 13.23
N ALA A 242 30.79 -3.22 14.08
CA ALA A 242 32.21 -3.11 14.41
C ALA A 242 32.76 -4.38 15.07
N GLY A 243 32.01 -4.96 16.02
CA GLY A 243 32.38 -6.23 16.67
C GLY A 243 32.42 -7.40 15.70
N ALA A 244 31.44 -7.51 14.80
CA ALA A 244 31.43 -8.54 13.76
C ALA A 244 32.64 -8.40 12.81
N LEU A 245 33.00 -7.16 12.42
CA LEU A 245 34.16 -6.89 11.57
C LEU A 245 35.48 -7.28 12.25
N ALA A 246 35.64 -6.95 13.54
CA ALA A 246 36.83 -7.28 14.32
C ALA A 246 37.04 -8.80 14.44
N ASN A 247 35.96 -9.55 14.69
CA ASN A 247 36.00 -11.01 14.74
C ASN A 247 36.38 -11.64 13.39
N LEU A 248 35.90 -11.08 12.28
CA LEU A 248 36.22 -11.57 10.93
C LEU A 248 37.70 -11.34 10.58
N VAL A 249 38.24 -10.17 10.94
CA VAL A 249 39.67 -9.83 10.74
C VAL A 249 40.57 -10.70 11.61
N ALA A 250 40.15 -11.04 12.82
CA ALA A 250 40.89 -11.97 13.70
C ALA A 250 40.89 -13.40 13.15
N ALA A 251 39.76 -13.87 12.60
CA ALA A 251 39.64 -15.21 12.03
C ALA A 251 40.40 -15.40 10.70
N GLY A 252 40.60 -14.34 9.92
CA GLY A 252 41.34 -14.38 8.64
C GLY A 252 42.88 -14.28 8.77
N ARG A 253 43.42 -14.21 9.98
CA ARG A 253 44.87 -14.14 10.25
C ARG A 253 45.45 -15.43 10.88
N GLY A 254 44.65 -16.49 11.00
CA GLY A 254 45.08 -17.83 11.41
C GLY A 254 45.10 -18.78 10.22
#